data_AF-A0A954Q8T7-F1
#
_entry.id   AF-A0A954Q8T7-F1
#
_cell.length_a   1.000
_cell.length_b   1.000
_cell.length_c   1.000
_cell.angle_alpha   90.00
_cell.angle_beta   90.00
_cell.angle_gamma   90.00
#
_symmetry.space_group_name_H-M   'P 1'
#
loop_
_entity.id
_entity.type
_entity.pdbx_description
1 polymer ?
#
loop_
_entity_poly.entity_id
_entity_poly.type
_entity_poly.pdbx_seq_one_letter_code
_entity_poly.pdbx_strand_id
1 'polypeptide(L)'
;MKIQISYTGRSYQTSTLLPAEITLDENSSVADALRMLTKDLSDEQQLPASCLVAVSGEHIGTLSSYTNRPLRDRDELILIAPVAGG
;
A
#
# COMPACT_ATOMS: atom_id res chain seq x y z
N MET A 1 -6.01 13.85 -6.97
CA MET A 1 -4.65 13.89 -6.39
C MET A 1 -3.84 12.68 -6.83
N LYS A 2 -2.52 12.83 -6.88
CA LYS A 2 -1.58 11.80 -7.34
C LYS A 2 -0.66 11.39 -6.20
N ILE A 3 -0.58 10.09 -5.91
CA ILE A 3 0.27 9.58 -4.82
C ILE A 3 1.25 8.52 -5.33
N GLN A 4 2.41 8.46 -4.70
CA GLN A 4 3.47 7.50 -5.02
C GLN A 4 3.25 6.21 -4.23
N ILE A 5 3.51 5.07 -4.85
CA ILE A 5 3.37 3.75 -4.25
C ILE A 5 4.73 3.07 -4.26
N SER A 6 5.22 2.75 -3.06
CA SER A 6 6.49 2.05 -2.86
C SER A 6 6.21 0.72 -2.21
N TYR A 7 6.59 -0.39 -2.85
CA TYR A 7 6.45 -1.72 -2.27
C TYR A 7 7.83 -2.36 -2.05
N THR A 8 8.05 -2.89 -0.85
CA THR A 8 9.32 -3.54 -0.46
C THR A 8 9.07 -4.84 0.32
N GLY A 9 10.05 -5.76 0.37
CA GLY A 9 9.99 -6.99 1.18
C GLY A 9 9.83 -8.31 0.41
N ARG A 10 9.36 -9.38 1.10
CA ARG A 10 9.41 -10.79 0.62
C ARG A 10 8.48 -11.14 -0.56
N SER A 11 7.67 -10.19 -1.04
CA SER A 11 6.82 -10.36 -2.23
C SER A 11 7.16 -9.34 -3.33
N TYR A 12 8.46 -9.13 -3.58
CA TYR A 12 8.92 -8.25 -4.67
C TYR A 12 8.30 -8.63 -6.03
N GLN A 13 7.96 -9.90 -6.27
CA GLN A 13 7.24 -10.32 -7.47
C GLN A 13 5.87 -9.59 -7.60
N THR A 14 5.15 -9.42 -6.49
CA THR A 14 3.90 -8.65 -6.42
C THR A 14 4.14 -7.15 -6.57
N SER A 15 5.31 -6.64 -6.17
CA SER A 15 5.69 -5.23 -6.36
C SER A 15 5.71 -4.82 -7.83
N THR A 16 6.08 -5.74 -8.72
CA THR A 16 6.08 -5.53 -10.18
C THR A 16 4.67 -5.39 -10.78
N LEU A 17 3.65 -5.87 -10.07
CA LEU A 17 2.25 -5.81 -10.49
C LEU A 17 1.54 -4.58 -9.94
N LEU A 18 2.10 -3.97 -8.88
CA LEU A 18 1.55 -2.76 -8.31
C LEU A 18 2.05 -1.54 -9.10
N PRO A 19 1.15 -0.61 -9.46
CA PRO A 19 1.56 0.64 -10.09
C PRO A 19 2.44 1.43 -9.12
N ALA A 20 3.52 2.04 -9.62
CA ALA A 20 4.38 2.93 -8.84
C ALA A 20 3.67 4.23 -8.42
N GLU A 21 2.54 4.54 -9.04
CA GLU A 21 1.81 5.76 -8.82
C GLU A 21 0.34 5.56 -9.15
N ILE A 22 -0.54 6.18 -8.36
CA ILE A 22 -1.97 6.12 -8.58
C ILE A 22 -2.61 7.51 -8.52
N THR A 23 -3.67 7.68 -9.31
CA THR A 23 -4.51 8.87 -9.27
C THR A 23 -5.79 8.56 -8.52
N LEU A 24 -6.09 9.35 -7.50
CA LEU A 24 -7.27 9.24 -6.64
C LEU A 24 -8.06 10.53 -6.67
N ASP A 25 -9.33 10.47 -6.28
CA ASP A 25 -10.16 11.67 -6.10
C ASP A 25 -9.63 12.53 -4.95
N GLU A 26 -9.96 13.82 -4.97
CA GLU A 26 -9.65 14.71 -3.85
C GLU A 26 -10.38 14.24 -2.59
N ASN A 27 -9.68 14.24 -1.45
CA ASN A 27 -10.12 13.71 -0.15
C ASN A 27 -10.18 12.18 -0.02
N SER A 28 -9.60 11.42 -0.95
CA SER A 28 -9.50 9.95 -0.79
C SER A 28 -8.64 9.58 0.43
N SER A 29 -8.96 8.43 1.02
CA SER A 29 -8.28 7.92 2.21
C SER A 29 -7.29 6.80 1.88
N VAL A 30 -6.48 6.40 2.86
CA VAL A 30 -5.61 5.20 2.75
C VAL A 30 -6.42 3.97 2.34
N ALA A 31 -7.62 3.79 2.88
CA ALA A 31 -8.47 2.67 2.52
C ALA A 31 -8.87 2.66 1.03
N ASP A 32 -9.10 3.83 0.44
CA ASP A 32 -9.48 3.95 -0.98
C ASP A 32 -8.28 3.63 -1.88
N ALA A 33 -7.10 4.12 -1.51
CA ALA A 33 -5.84 3.77 -2.18
C ALA A 33 -5.59 2.26 -2.16
N LEU A 34 -5.70 1.62 -0.99
CA LEU A 34 -5.50 0.19 -0.83
C LEU A 34 -6.51 -0.62 -1.64
N ARG A 35 -7.80 -0.25 -1.61
CA ARG A 35 -8.82 -0.91 -2.43
C ARG A 35 -8.49 -0.85 -3.92
N MET A 36 -8.01 0.30 -4.39
CA MET A 36 -7.65 0.45 -5.80
C MET A 36 -6.42 -0.38 -6.16
N LEU A 37 -5.43 -0.45 -5.28
CA LEU A 37 -4.23 -1.28 -5.48
C LEU A 37 -4.53 -2.78 -5.48
N THR A 38 -5.48 -3.22 -4.67
CA THR A 38 -5.81 -4.65 -4.56
C THR A 38 -6.92 -5.10 -5.50
N LYS A 39 -7.58 -4.19 -6.21
CA LYS A 39 -8.76 -4.50 -7.04
C LYS A 39 -8.47 -5.53 -8.12
N ASP A 40 -7.29 -5.46 -8.73
CA ASP A 40 -6.89 -6.28 -9.87
C ASP A 40 -5.93 -7.42 -9.48
N LEU A 41 -5.66 -7.61 -8.19
CA LEU A 41 -4.85 -8.72 -7.70
C LEU A 41 -5.71 -9.99 -7.62
N SER A 42 -5.24 -11.09 -8.20
CA SER A 42 -5.85 -12.40 -7.98
C SER A 42 -5.60 -12.88 -6.54
N ASP A 43 -6.36 -13.89 -6.07
CA ASP A 43 -6.18 -14.46 -4.72
C ASP A 43 -4.73 -14.93 -4.45
N GLU A 44 -4.03 -15.42 -5.48
CA GLU A 44 -2.62 -15.83 -5.40
C GLU A 44 -1.63 -14.66 -5.34
N GLN A 45 -2.09 -13.46 -5.68
CA GLN A 45 -1.31 -12.22 -5.73
C GLN A 45 -1.70 -11.25 -4.60
N GLN A 46 -2.58 -11.66 -3.69
CA GLN A 46 -2.98 -10.83 -2.56
C GLN A 46 -1.80 -10.49 -1.66
N LEU A 47 -1.82 -9.26 -1.17
CA LEU A 47 -0.84 -8.80 -0.21
C LEU A 47 -1.09 -9.46 1.15
N PRO A 48 -0.03 -9.93 1.85
CA PRO A 48 -0.20 -10.53 3.16
C PRO A 48 -0.85 -9.55 4.14
N ALA A 49 -1.78 -10.03 4.96
CA ALA A 49 -2.47 -9.19 5.95
C ALA A 49 -1.49 -8.54 6.97
N SER A 50 -0.32 -9.15 7.17
CA SER A 50 0.77 -8.64 8.00
C SER A 50 1.68 -7.61 7.31
N CYS A 51 1.41 -7.24 6.06
CA CYS A 51 2.17 -6.22 5.35
C CYS A 51 2.01 -4.88 6.07
N LEU A 52 3.13 -4.22 6.40
CA LEU A 52 3.14 -2.93 7.07
C LEU A 52 2.75 -1.84 6.07
N VAL A 53 2.03 -0.84 6.57
CA VAL A 53 1.55 0.31 5.81
C VAL A 53 2.14 1.56 6.43
N ALA A 54 2.79 2.38 5.62
CA ALA A 54 3.27 3.69 6.02
C ALA A 54 2.85 4.77 5.02
N VAL A 55 2.58 5.98 5.52
CA VAL A 55 2.23 7.15 4.70
C VAL A 55 3.23 8.26 4.98
N SER A 56 3.93 8.72 3.94
CA SER A 56 4.91 9.80 4.01
C SER A 56 5.92 9.61 5.14
N GLY A 57 6.41 8.37 5.29
CA GLY A 57 7.39 7.95 6.30
C GLY A 57 6.80 7.55 7.66
N GLU A 58 5.50 7.72 7.89
CA GLU A 58 4.84 7.37 9.16
C GLU A 58 4.18 6.00 9.08
N HIS A 59 4.61 5.04 9.91
CA HIS A 59 3.95 3.73 10.01
C HIS A 59 2.59 3.85 10.71
N ILE A 60 1.55 3.38 10.02
CA ILE A 60 0.15 3.51 10.47
C ILE A 60 -0.52 2.16 10.81
N GLY A 61 0.21 1.05 10.67
CA GLY A 61 -0.25 -0.30 11.02
C GLY A 61 0.01 -1.32 9.92
N THR A 62 -0.75 -2.40 9.93
CA THR A 62 -0.69 -3.48 8.91
C THR A 62 -1.91 -3.46 8.00
N LEU A 63 -1.87 -4.14 6.86
CA LEU A 63 -3.06 -4.29 6.00
C LEU A 63 -4.27 -4.87 6.73
N SER A 64 -4.06 -5.74 7.73
CA SER A 64 -5.12 -6.25 8.61
C SER A 64 -5.67 -5.22 9.61
N SER A 65 -4.87 -4.23 9.99
CA SER A 65 -5.19 -3.27 11.05
C SER A 65 -4.31 -2.03 10.93
N TYR A 66 -4.81 -1.01 10.21
CA TYR A 66 -4.17 0.29 10.05
C TYR A 66 -5.11 1.43 10.44
N THR A 67 -4.52 2.58 10.76
CA THR A 67 -5.26 3.82 10.98
C THR A 67 -5.64 4.42 9.62
N ASN A 68 -6.94 4.40 9.29
CA ASN A 68 -7.40 5.06 8.07
C ASN A 68 -7.34 6.58 8.24
N ARG A 69 -6.64 7.26 7.34
CA ARG A 69 -6.47 8.71 7.34
C ARG A 69 -6.64 9.26 5.92
N PRO A 70 -7.00 10.54 5.75
CA PRO A 70 -7.00 11.19 4.45
C PRO A 70 -5.58 11.23 3.87
N LEU A 71 -5.48 11.02 2.57
CA LEU A 71 -4.26 11.20 1.80
C LEU A 71 -4.23 12.61 1.20
N ARG A 72 -3.03 13.09 0.91
CA ARG A 72 -2.77 14.37 0.26
C ARG A 72 -2.08 14.15 -1.07
N ASP A 73 -2.14 15.17 -1.93
CA ASP A 73 -1.37 15.16 -3.17
C ASP A 73 0.12 15.00 -2.88
N ARG A 74 0.77 14.10 -3.63
CA ARG A 74 2.17 13.71 -3.50
C ARG A 74 2.54 12.97 -2.21
N ASP A 75 1.56 12.49 -1.44
CA ASP A 75 1.86 11.54 -0.37
C ASP A 75 2.50 10.28 -0.97
N GLU A 76 3.36 9.65 -0.17
CA GLU A 76 3.95 8.35 -0.47
C GLU A 76 3.27 7.28 0.37
N LEU A 77 2.68 6.26 -0.26
CA LEU A 77 2.16 5.08 0.41
C LEU A 77 3.17 3.95 0.27
N ILE A 78 3.73 3.51 1.40
CA ILE A 78 4.74 2.46 1.47
C ILE A 78 4.10 1.18 2.02
N LEU A 79 4.30 0.09 1.31
CA LEU A 79 3.88 -1.25 1.69
C LEU A 79 5.12 -2.13 1.91
N ILE A 80 5.22 -2.74 3.08
CA ILE A 80 6.38 -3.55 3.46
C ILE A 80 5.93 -4.96 3.81
N ALA A 81 6.19 -5.94 2.94
CA ALA A 81 5.97 -7.33 3.29
C ALA A 81 7.06 -7.80 4.27
N PRO A 82 6.71 -8.23 5.50
CA PRO A 82 7.70 -8.67 6.47
C PRO A 82 8.54 -9.82 5.91
N VAL A 83 9.86 -9.67 6.00
CA VAL A 83 10.79 -10.76 5.72
C VAL A 83 10.92 -11.57 7.01
N ALA A 84 10.55 -12.85 6.98
CA ALA A 84 10.93 -13.76 8.05
C ALA A 84 12.46 -13.88 8.03
N GLY A 85 13.12 -13.14 8.91
CA GLY A 85 14.55 -13.24 9.14
C GLY A 85 14.87 -14.54 9.87
N GLY A 86 15.88 -15.25 9.38
CA GLY A 86 16.62 -16.26 10.14
C GLY A 86 17.68 -15.64 11.03
#